data_AF-A0A7C8EUS3-F1
#
_entry.id   AF-A0A7C8EUS3-F1
#
_cell.length_a   1.000
_cell.length_b   1.000
_cell.length_c   1.000
_cell.angle_alpha   90.00
_cell.angle_beta   90.00
_cell.angle_gamma   90.00
#
_symmetry.space_group_name_H-M   'P 1'
#
loop_
_entity.id
_entity.type
_entity.pdbx_description
1 polymer ?
#
loop_
_entity_poly.entity_id
_entity_poly.type
_entity_poly.pdbx_seq_one_letter_code
_entity_poly.pdbx_strand_id
1 'polypeptide(L)' 'MLKAIAGPFPKVIFCPTGGISVENYREYLALGNVACVGGSWVAPSEAVARGDWEHITQLARDAVLGAGK' A
#
# COMPACT_ATOMS: atom_id res chain seq x y z
N MET A 1 -13.21 -3.17 -8.06
CA MET A 1 -12.73 -3.67 -9.38
C MET A 1 -11.79 -4.86 -9.26
N LEU A 2 -10.68 -4.79 -8.51
CA LEU A 2 -9.69 -5.89 -8.39
C LEU A 2 -10.30 -7.24 -7.97
N LYS A 3 -11.24 -7.22 -7.02
CA LYS A 3 -12.02 -8.42 -6.63
C LYS A 3 -12.76 -9.09 -7.80
N ALA A 4 -13.29 -8.29 -8.74
CA ALA A 4 -14.02 -8.82 -9.89
C ALA A 4 -13.08 -9.42 -10.95
N ILE A 5 -11.88 -8.87 -11.10
CA ILE A 5 -10.84 -9.35 -12.04
C ILE A 5 -10.31 -10.74 -11.63
N ALA A 6 -10.41 -11.09 -10.34
CA ALA A 6 -10.02 -12.40 -9.84
C ALA A 6 -10.80 -13.58 -10.48
N GLY A 7 -12.02 -13.33 -10.97
CA GLY A 7 -12.83 -14.34 -11.67
C GLY A 7 -12.21 -14.77 -13.00
N PRO A 8 -12.10 -13.88 -14.00
CA PRO A 8 -11.52 -14.22 -15.30
C PRO A 8 -10.01 -14.50 -15.27
N PHE A 9 -9.29 -13.95 -14.28
CA PHE A 9 -7.83 -14.10 -14.18
C PHE A 9 -7.39 -14.63 -12.81
N PRO A 10 -7.67 -15.90 -12.48
CA PRO A 10 -7.48 -16.44 -11.14
C PRO A 10 -6.02 -16.61 -10.72
N LYS A 11 -5.07 -16.55 -11.67
CA LYS A 11 -3.63 -16.69 -11.42
C LYS A 11 -2.90 -15.34 -11.35
N VAL A 12 -3.58 -14.24 -11.65
CA VAL A 12 -2.94 -12.91 -11.69
C VAL A 12 -2.91 -12.31 -10.29
N ILE A 13 -1.76 -11.76 -9.93
CA ILE A 13 -1.50 -11.10 -8.66
C ILE A 13 -1.20 -9.63 -8.93
N PHE A 14 -1.76 -8.74 -8.11
CA PHE A 14 -1.71 -7.30 -8.31
C PHE A 14 -0.87 -6.58 -7.24
N CYS A 15 -0.29 -5.45 -7.66
CA CYS A 15 0.22 -4.40 -6.78
C CYS A 15 -0.50 -3.09 -7.17
N PRO A 16 -1.65 -2.77 -6.57
CA PRO A 16 -2.35 -1.53 -6.88
C PRO A 16 -1.55 -0.32 -6.38
N THR A 17 -1.64 0.76 -7.15
CA THR A 17 -1.00 2.06 -6.88
C THR A 17 -1.93 3.19 -7.28
N GLY A 18 -1.81 4.34 -6.61
CA GLY A 18 -2.59 5.55 -6.91
C GLY A 18 -3.88 5.62 -6.10
N GLY A 19 -4.03 6.70 -5.31
CA GLY A 19 -5.16 6.87 -4.40
C GLY A 19 -5.15 5.96 -3.16
N ILE A 20 -4.05 5.25 -2.91
CA ILE A 20 -3.88 4.44 -1.70
C ILE A 20 -3.33 5.31 -0.57
N SER A 21 -3.91 5.16 0.62
CA SER A 21 -3.58 5.90 1.84
C SER A 21 -3.63 4.99 3.07
N VAL A 22 -3.29 5.53 4.25
CA VAL A 22 -3.37 4.81 5.54
C VAL A 22 -4.76 4.25 5.82
N GLU A 23 -5.80 4.92 5.33
CA GLU A 23 -7.19 4.58 5.60
C GLU A 23 -7.66 3.36 4.79
N ASN A 24 -7.13 3.15 3.58
CA ASN A 24 -7.69 2.16 2.64
C ASN A 24 -6.72 1.01 2.28
N TYR A 25 -5.42 1.14 2.51
CA TYR A 25 -4.45 0.16 2.01
C TYR A 25 -4.68 -1.28 2.53
N ARG A 26 -5.20 -1.41 3.76
CA ARG A 26 -5.55 -2.71 4.36
C ARG A 26 -6.69 -3.41 3.63
N GLU A 27 -7.66 -2.65 3.12
CA GLU A 27 -8.77 -3.21 2.34
C GLU A 27 -8.28 -3.85 1.04
N TYR A 28 -7.27 -3.23 0.42
CA TYR A 28 -6.61 -3.81 -0.75
C TYR A 28 -5.79 -5.05 -0.40
N LEU A 29 -5.02 -5.01 0.69
CA LEU A 29 -4.19 -6.15 1.12
C LEU A 29 -5.03 -7.37 1.55
N ALA A 30 -6.26 -7.17 2.01
CA ALA A 30 -7.19 -8.24 2.34
C ALA A 30 -7.67 -9.03 1.10
N LEU A 31 -7.46 -8.52 -0.11
CA LEU A 31 -7.82 -9.24 -1.34
C LEU A 31 -6.79 -10.34 -1.64
N GLY A 32 -7.26 -11.58 -1.81
CA GLY A 32 -6.38 -12.73 -2.08
C GLY A 32 -5.58 -12.64 -3.39
N ASN A 33 -5.97 -11.78 -4.32
CA ASN A 33 -5.25 -11.51 -5.57
C ASN A 33 -4.35 -10.26 -5.51
N VAL A 34 -4.13 -9.66 -4.34
CA VAL A 34 -3.23 -8.52 -4.15
C VAL A 34 -2.03 -8.98 -3.33
N ALA A 35 -0.80 -8.82 -3.85
CA ALA A 35 0.42 -9.19 -3.11
C ALA A 35 0.85 -8.08 -2.15
N CYS A 36 0.93 -6.86 -2.66
CA CYS A 36 1.41 -5.67 -1.98
C CYS A 36 0.64 -4.44 -2.49
N VAL A 37 0.87 -3.28 -1.89
CA VAL A 37 0.26 -1.99 -2.27
C VAL A 37 1.37 -0.95 -2.36
N GLY A 38 1.19 0.03 -3.24
CA GLY A 38 2.09 1.18 -3.33
C GLY A 38 1.35 2.50 -3.12
N GLY A 39 1.93 3.40 -2.35
CA GLY A 39 1.44 4.76 -2.24
C GLY A 39 2.42 5.73 -1.60
N SER A 40 2.26 7.00 -1.96
CA SER A 40 3.17 8.07 -1.57
C SER A 40 3.13 8.41 -0.08
N TRP A 41 2.12 7.93 0.66
CA TRP A 41 1.97 8.25 2.08
C TRP A 41 3.13 7.73 2.94
N VAL A 42 3.86 6.70 2.48
CA VAL A 42 5.01 6.15 3.21
C VAL A 42 6.23 7.06 3.12
N ALA A 43 6.37 7.80 2.02
CA ALA A 43 7.44 8.76 1.80
C ALA A 43 6.88 10.04 1.16
N PRO A 44 6.23 10.91 1.95
CA PRO A 44 5.65 12.15 1.45
C PRO A 44 6.73 13.05 0.84
N SER A 45 6.43 13.69 -0.30
CA SER A 45 7.40 14.52 -1.03
C SER A 45 7.99 15.64 -0.18
N GLU A 46 7.20 16.21 0.73
CA GLU A 46 7.63 17.25 1.65
C GLU A 46 8.60 16.73 2.73
N ALA A 47 8.42 15.49 3.19
CA ALA A 47 9.34 14.86 4.15
C ALA A 47 10.68 14.56 3.48
N VAL A 48 10.64 14.05 2.24
CA VAL A 48 11.83 13.82 1.41
C VAL A 48 12.57 15.15 1.15
N ALA A 49 11.85 16.21 0.77
CA ALA A 49 12.45 17.51 0.50
C ALA A 49 13.10 18.16 1.73
N ARG A 50 12.59 17.88 2.93
CA ARG A 50 13.16 18.34 4.20
C ARG A 50 14.23 17.42 4.78
N GLY A 51 14.48 16.26 4.15
CA GLY A 51 15.40 15.24 4.69
C GLY A 51 14.91 14.61 6.00
N ASP A 52 13.59 14.55 6.20
CA ASP A 52 12.95 14.04 7.41
C ASP A 52 12.86 12.51 7.38
N TRP A 53 14.03 11.86 7.47
CA TRP A 53 14.17 10.41 7.37
C TRP A 53 13.59 9.69 8.59
N GLU A 54 13.58 10.34 9.75
CA GLU A 54 12.97 9.79 10.96
C GLU A 54 11.45 9.67 10.79
N HIS A 55 10.80 10.72 10.28
CA HIS A 55 9.37 10.66 9.97
C HIS A 55 9.03 9.58 8.94
N ILE A 56 9.80 9.49 7.84
CA ILE A 56 9.62 8.45 6.82
C ILE A 56 9.79 7.05 7.41
N THR A 57 10.77 6.87 8.30
CA THR A 57 11.00 5.60 9.00
C THR A 57 9.81 5.22 9.87
N GLN A 58 9.23 6.18 10.59
CA GLN A 58 8.04 5.96 11.41
C GLN A 58 6.84 5.56 10.55
N LEU A 59 6.58 6.30 9.46
CA LEU A 59 5.50 5.98 8.52
C LEU A 59 5.64 4.59 7.90
N ALA A 60 6.86 4.22 7.50
CA ALA A 60 7.15 2.90 6.96
C ALA A 60 6.91 1.79 8.01
N ARG A 61 7.35 2.01 9.26
CA ARG A 61 7.12 1.07 10.35
C ARG A 61 5.62 0.89 10.62
N ASP A 62 4.86 1.97 10.69
CA ASP A 62 3.42 1.93 10.95
C ASP A 62 2.65 1.23 9.82
N ALA A 63 3.06 1.46 8.56
CA ALA A 63 2.50 0.77 7.40
C ALA A 63 2.75 -0.75 7.45
N VAL A 64 3.96 -1.18 7.83
CA VAL A 64 4.32 -2.61 7.94
C VAL A 64 3.59 -3.26 9.11
N LEU A 65 3.62 -2.65 10.30
CA LEU A 65 2.94 -3.18 11.49
C LEU A 65 1.42 -3.29 11.27
N GLY A 66 0.85 -2.36 10.50
CA GLY A 66 -0.56 -2.35 10.18
C GLY A 66 -0.98 -3.26 9.01
N ALA A 67 -0.05 -3.79 8.22
CA ALA A 67 -0.38 -4.56 7.01
C ALA A 67 -1.01 -5.93 7.31
N GLY A 68 -0.64 -6.55 8.45
CA GLY A 68 -1.26 -7.79 8.93
C GLY A 68 -1.23 -8.96 7.94
N LYS A 69 -0.28 -8.96 7.00
CA LYS A 69 -0.14 -9.93 5.92
C LYS A 69 1.15 -10.72 6.05
#